data_AF-U2D602-F1
#
_entry.id   AF-U2D602-F1
#
_cell.length_a   1.000
_cell.length_b   1.000
_cell.length_c   1.000
_cell.angle_alpha   90.00
_cell.angle_beta   90.00
_cell.angle_gamma   90.00
#
_symmetry.space_group_name_H-M   'P 1'
#
loop_
_entity.id
_entity.type
_entity.pdbx_description
1 polymer ?
#
loop_
_entity_poly.entity_id
_entity_poly.type
_entity_poly.pdbx_seq_one_letter_code
_entity_poly.pdbx_strand_id
1 'polypeptide(L)'
;MEFKNNKLAKMLLIGLISIIIVVTALADSRINTTPSVVFNNISINKPKNIAEPKYKDNSAQNINNFISRNKIIDKANSEKDKTKKSIFKSADLKSWGKYVSELNEPGFKDYEISDGHMVWVVKISYPDGIDTRGGFYENAELTLIYDSETGDLISFHVNGKRKNN
;
A
#
# COMPACT_ATOMS: atom_id res chain seq x y z
N MET A 1 -27.49 41.61 45.33
CA MET A 1 -26.43 41.99 44.36
C MET A 1 -26.11 40.73 43.56
N GLU A 2 -26.77 40.40 42.45
CA GLU A 2 -26.95 41.14 41.17
C GLU A 2 -25.63 41.78 40.70
N PHE A 3 -25.07 41.54 39.50
CA PHE A 3 -25.59 41.20 38.15
C PHE A 3 -24.71 40.10 37.48
N LYS A 4 -25.20 39.10 36.75
CA LYS A 4 -25.84 39.05 35.40
C LYS A 4 -24.97 39.54 34.22
N ASN A 5 -24.85 38.63 33.23
CA ASN A 5 -24.74 38.85 31.78
C ASN A 5 -23.37 39.12 31.15
N ASN A 6 -22.81 38.10 30.47
CA ASN A 6 -21.91 38.26 29.32
C ASN A 6 -22.24 37.26 28.19
N LYS A 7 -23.54 37.06 27.91
CA LYS A 7 -24.04 36.31 26.73
C LYS A 7 -24.24 37.21 25.49
N LEU A 8 -23.74 38.45 25.53
CA LEU A 8 -24.05 39.52 24.56
C LEU A 8 -22.83 39.98 23.74
N ALA A 9 -21.78 39.17 23.62
CA ALA A 9 -20.58 39.48 22.83
C ALA A 9 -20.35 38.55 21.63
N LYS A 10 -21.33 37.71 21.25
CA LYS A 10 -21.21 36.80 20.09
C LYS A 10 -22.32 36.93 19.04
N MET A 11 -23.19 37.92 19.18
CA MET A 11 -24.15 38.29 18.13
C MET A 11 -23.83 39.70 17.64
N LEU A 12 -23.77 39.84 16.32
CA LEU A 12 -23.56 41.08 15.54
C LEU A 12 -22.10 41.41 15.19
N LEU A 13 -21.56 40.66 14.22
CA LEU A 13 -20.98 41.32 13.06
C LEU A 13 -21.38 40.56 11.79
N ILE A 14 -22.60 40.83 11.35
CA ILE A 14 -23.01 40.65 9.96
C ILE A 14 -22.27 41.75 9.19
N GLY A 15 -21.27 41.34 8.41
CA GLY A 15 -20.49 42.19 7.53
C GLY A 15 -20.32 41.51 6.18
N LEU A 16 -21.30 41.74 5.31
CA LEU A 16 -21.30 41.48 3.87
C LEU A 16 -19.93 41.72 3.21
N ILE A 17 -19.25 40.66 2.80
CA ILE A 17 -18.30 40.70 1.68
C ILE A 17 -18.58 39.49 0.78
N SER A 18 -19.58 39.69 -0.08
CA SER A 18 -19.88 38.85 -1.22
C SER A 18 -18.83 39.12 -2.31
N ILE A 19 -17.63 38.57 -2.19
CA ILE A 19 -16.71 38.53 -3.35
C ILE A 19 -17.11 37.31 -4.18
N ILE A 20 -17.88 37.60 -5.23
CA ILE A 20 -18.11 36.72 -6.36
C ILE A 20 -16.76 36.59 -7.08
N ILE A 21 -16.01 35.52 -6.80
CA ILE A 21 -14.92 35.12 -7.68
C ILE A 21 -15.56 34.30 -8.80
N VAL A 22 -15.84 34.95 -9.92
CA VAL A 22 -16.06 34.26 -11.20
C VAL A 22 -14.72 33.66 -11.59
N VAL A 23 -14.46 32.42 -11.15
CA VAL A 23 -13.40 31.61 -11.74
C VAL A 23 -13.95 31.11 -13.07
N THR A 24 -13.59 31.82 -14.14
CA THR A 24 -13.73 31.32 -15.50
C THR A 24 -12.92 30.03 -15.60
N ALA A 25 -13.62 28.90 -15.56
CA ALA A 25 -13.09 27.61 -15.97
C ALA A 25 -12.80 27.68 -17.47
N LEU A 26 -11.60 28.13 -17.82
CA LEU A 26 -11.00 27.76 -19.10
C LEU A 26 -10.80 26.24 -19.01
N ALA A 27 -11.73 25.51 -19.62
CA ALA A 27 -11.57 24.11 -19.95
C ALA A 27 -10.45 24.02 -20.99
N ASP A 28 -9.21 24.04 -20.48
CA ASP A 28 -8.03 23.56 -21.20
C ASP A 28 -8.29 22.07 -21.45
N SER A 29 -8.93 21.76 -22.58
CA SER A 29 -9.06 20.43 -23.14
C SER A 29 -7.68 20.02 -23.66
N ARG A 30 -6.73 19.89 -22.74
CA ARG A 30 -5.54 19.10 -22.96
C ARG A 30 -6.04 17.67 -23.04
N ILE A 31 -6.14 17.20 -24.28
CA ILE A 31 -6.15 15.79 -24.60
C ILE A 31 -4.89 15.24 -23.90
N ASN A 32 -5.07 14.74 -22.68
CA ASN A 32 -4.11 13.84 -22.08
C ASN A 32 -4.19 12.59 -22.94
N THR A 33 -3.44 12.60 -24.05
CA THR A 33 -3.01 11.37 -24.69
C THR A 33 -2.34 10.59 -23.59
N THR A 34 -3.06 9.64 -23.01
CA THR A 34 -2.48 8.56 -22.22
C THR A 34 -1.30 8.08 -23.06
N PRO A 35 -0.05 8.19 -22.59
CA PRO A 35 1.05 7.58 -23.32
C PRO A 35 0.66 6.12 -23.45
N SER A 36 0.40 5.68 -24.68
CA SER A 36 0.31 4.26 -24.97
C SER A 36 1.67 3.72 -24.60
N VAL A 37 1.76 3.13 -23.41
CA VAL A 37 2.90 2.32 -23.02
C VAL A 37 2.85 1.17 -24.01
N VAL A 38 3.64 1.29 -25.07
CA VAL A 38 3.99 0.18 -25.92
C VAL A 38 4.77 -0.74 -25.00
N PHE A 39 4.08 -1.73 -24.44
CA PHE A 39 4.75 -2.88 -23.85
C PHE A 39 5.47 -3.54 -25.02
N ASN A 40 6.75 -3.20 -25.19
CA ASN A 40 7.64 -4.05 -25.95
C ASN A 40 7.50 -5.42 -25.31
N ASN A 41 6.90 -6.35 -26.04
CA ASN A 41 6.88 -7.77 -25.71
C ASN A 41 8.33 -8.25 -25.72
N ILE A 42 9.07 -7.89 -24.68
CA ILE A 42 10.26 -8.61 -24.28
C ILE A 42 9.68 -9.97 -23.89
N SER A 43 9.72 -10.91 -24.83
CA SER A 43 9.62 -12.32 -24.51
C SER A 43 10.77 -12.61 -23.56
N ILE A 44 10.53 -12.38 -22.27
CA ILE A 44 11.36 -12.88 -21.21
C ILE A 44 11.29 -14.38 -21.44
N ASN A 45 12.38 -14.95 -21.96
CA ASN A 45 12.48 -16.37 -22.26
C ASN A 45 12.06 -17.14 -21.01
N LYS A 46 10.80 -17.55 -20.94
CA LYS A 46 10.28 -18.33 -19.84
C LYS A 46 11.10 -19.62 -19.86
N PRO A 47 11.88 -19.95 -18.81
CA PRO A 47 12.64 -21.18 -18.79
C PRO A 47 11.78 -22.34 -19.30
N LYS A 48 12.32 -23.18 -20.17
CA LYS A 48 11.59 -24.22 -20.91
C LYS A 48 10.97 -25.32 -20.00
N ASN A 49 11.11 -25.19 -18.68
CA ASN A 49 10.70 -26.15 -17.67
C ASN A 49 10.35 -25.47 -16.33
N ILE A 50 9.49 -24.44 -16.35
CA ILE A 50 8.91 -23.94 -15.09
C ILE A 50 7.70 -24.81 -14.77
N ALA A 51 7.68 -25.39 -13.58
CA ALA A 51 6.48 -26.01 -13.03
C ALA A 51 5.29 -25.03 -13.06
N GLU A 52 4.07 -25.54 -13.05
CA GLU A 52 2.90 -24.66 -12.88
C GLU A 52 3.05 -23.83 -11.59
N PRO A 53 2.65 -22.54 -11.59
CA PRO A 53 2.67 -21.73 -10.37
C PRO A 53 1.89 -22.40 -9.25
N LYS A 54 2.47 -22.45 -8.05
CA LYS A 54 1.80 -22.92 -6.83
C LYS A 54 0.59 -22.03 -6.52
N TYR A 55 0.76 -20.71 -6.65
CA TYR A 55 -0.31 -19.73 -6.47
C TYR A 55 -0.86 -19.31 -7.84
N LYS A 56 -2.06 -19.82 -8.15
CA LYS A 56 -2.71 -19.66 -9.45
C LYS A 56 -3.36 -18.28 -9.59
N ASP A 57 -3.64 -17.88 -10.83
CA ASP A 57 -4.40 -16.67 -11.11
C ASP A 57 -5.79 -16.75 -10.48
N ASN A 58 -6.14 -15.73 -9.70
CA ASN A 58 -7.45 -15.56 -9.11
C ASN A 58 -7.99 -14.13 -9.29
N SER A 59 -7.42 -13.34 -10.20
CA SER A 59 -7.80 -11.94 -10.47
C SER A 59 -9.26 -11.79 -10.91
N ALA A 60 -9.85 -12.83 -11.51
CA ALA A 60 -11.25 -12.87 -11.93
C ALA A 60 -12.22 -13.27 -10.81
N GLN A 61 -11.74 -13.70 -9.64
CA GLN A 61 -12.62 -14.06 -8.52
C GLN A 61 -13.29 -12.83 -7.90
N ASN A 62 -14.44 -13.04 -7.25
CA ASN A 62 -15.12 -11.99 -6.52
C ASN A 62 -14.29 -11.59 -5.28
N ILE A 63 -14.09 -10.29 -5.05
CA ILE A 63 -13.33 -9.76 -3.92
C ILE A 63 -13.86 -10.24 -2.55
N ASN A 64 -15.14 -10.57 -2.44
CA ASN A 64 -15.74 -11.10 -1.22
C ASN A 64 -15.30 -12.53 -0.89
N ASN A 65 -14.69 -13.24 -1.84
CA ASN A 65 -14.10 -14.57 -1.60
C ASN A 65 -12.71 -14.46 -0.96
N PHE A 66 -12.11 -13.27 -0.97
CA PHE A 66 -10.82 -13.04 -0.35
C PHE A 66 -10.96 -12.73 1.13
N ILE A 67 -9.90 -13.02 1.88
CA ILE A 67 -9.76 -12.61 3.28
C ILE A 67 -9.96 -11.09 3.36
N SER A 68 -10.80 -10.67 4.30
CA SER A 68 -11.11 -9.26 4.48
C SER A 68 -9.88 -8.46 4.94
N ARG A 69 -9.87 -7.17 4.56
CA ARG A 69 -8.81 -6.23 4.96
C ARG A 69 -8.56 -6.22 6.47
N ASN A 70 -9.62 -6.19 7.28
CA ASN A 70 -9.51 -6.16 8.73
C ASN A 70 -8.83 -7.41 9.27
N LYS A 71 -9.19 -8.60 8.76
CA LYS A 71 -8.57 -9.86 9.18
C LYS A 71 -7.08 -9.91 8.86
N ILE A 72 -6.66 -9.36 7.73
CA ILE A 72 -5.23 -9.23 7.39
C ILE A 72 -4.50 -8.24 8.30
N ILE A 73 -5.13 -7.10 8.61
CA ILE A 73 -4.55 -6.13 9.53
C ILE A 73 -4.34 -6.75 10.92
N ASP A 74 -5.34 -7.50 11.40
CA ASP A 74 -5.25 -8.19 12.69
C ASP A 74 -4.13 -9.24 12.67
N LYS A 75 -4.03 -10.02 11.59
CA LYS A 75 -2.95 -11.01 11.41
C LYS A 75 -1.58 -10.34 11.39
N ALA A 76 -1.39 -9.30 10.58
CA ALA A 76 -0.13 -8.56 10.52
C ALA A 76 0.25 -7.92 11.87
N ASN A 77 -0.72 -7.38 12.61
CA ASN A 77 -0.50 -6.85 13.96
C ASN A 77 -0.16 -7.94 14.99
N SER A 78 -0.61 -9.17 14.77
CA SER A 78 -0.29 -10.30 15.64
C SER A 78 1.12 -10.85 15.41
N GLU A 79 1.60 -10.79 14.17
CA GLU A 79 2.90 -11.32 13.71
C GLU A 79 4.06 -10.31 13.81
N LYS A 80 3.76 -9.00 13.84
CA LYS A 80 4.78 -7.96 13.95
C LYS A 80 5.55 -8.05 15.28
N ASP A 81 6.80 -7.58 15.28
CA ASP A 81 7.57 -7.45 16.51
C ASP A 81 6.89 -6.45 17.48
N LYS A 82 6.34 -6.98 18.57
CA LYS A 82 5.63 -6.22 19.61
C LYS A 82 6.56 -5.48 20.56
N THR A 83 7.86 -5.81 20.55
CA THR A 83 8.87 -5.17 21.40
C THR A 83 9.40 -3.87 20.80
N LYS A 84 9.13 -3.63 19.51
CA LYS A 84 9.56 -2.44 18.79
C LYS A 84 8.38 -1.51 18.51
N LYS A 85 8.63 -0.21 18.55
CA LYS A 85 7.67 0.79 18.10
C LYS A 85 7.45 0.61 16.59
N SER A 86 6.21 0.30 16.23
CA SER A 86 5.80 0.08 14.84
C SER A 86 4.61 0.95 14.47
N ILE A 87 4.57 1.39 13.22
CA ILE A 87 3.51 2.21 12.66
C ILE A 87 2.96 1.48 11.45
N PHE A 88 1.72 0.99 11.56
CA PHE A 88 1.01 0.43 10.41
C PHE A 88 0.79 1.53 9.36
N LYS A 89 1.13 1.26 8.09
CA LYS A 89 1.04 2.23 6.99
C LYS A 89 -0.12 1.91 6.06
N SER A 90 -0.14 0.72 5.47
CA SER A 90 -1.18 0.31 4.53
C SER A 90 -1.41 -1.20 4.52
N ALA A 91 -2.55 -1.59 3.99
CA ALA A 91 -2.90 -2.95 3.60
C ALA A 91 -3.70 -2.85 2.31
N ASP A 92 -3.06 -3.23 1.20
CA ASP A 92 -3.55 -3.01 -0.16
C ASP A 92 -3.68 -4.36 -0.87
N LEU A 93 -4.85 -4.63 -1.43
CA LEU A 93 -5.08 -5.80 -2.26
C LEU A 93 -4.68 -5.47 -3.70
N LYS A 94 -3.73 -6.22 -4.26
CA LYS A 94 -3.24 -6.03 -5.62
C LYS A 94 -2.78 -7.36 -6.22
N SER A 95 -2.70 -7.45 -7.55
CA SER A 95 -2.10 -8.61 -8.18
C SER A 95 -0.60 -8.67 -7.93
N TRP A 96 -0.03 -9.87 -7.93
CA TRP A 96 1.39 -10.11 -7.75
C TRP A 96 2.22 -9.38 -8.81
N GLY A 97 1.83 -9.46 -10.08
CA GLY A 97 2.52 -8.76 -11.16
C GLY A 97 2.51 -7.24 -10.99
N LYS A 98 1.41 -6.67 -10.44
CA LYS A 98 1.36 -5.25 -10.12
C LYS A 98 2.30 -4.90 -8.97
N TYR A 99 2.30 -5.70 -7.90
CA TYR A 99 3.24 -5.51 -6.79
C TYR A 99 4.71 -5.56 -7.25
N VAL A 100 5.07 -6.58 -8.02
CA VAL A 100 6.43 -6.77 -8.54
C VAL A 100 6.87 -5.60 -9.42
N SER A 101 6.00 -5.10 -10.30
CA SER A 101 6.33 -3.96 -11.15
C SER A 101 6.48 -2.65 -10.37
N GLU A 102 5.78 -2.48 -9.24
CA GLU A 102 5.91 -1.31 -8.36
C GLU A 102 7.21 -1.31 -7.53
N LEU A 103 7.82 -2.48 -7.27
CA LEU A 103 9.05 -2.57 -6.49
C LEU A 103 10.27 -1.94 -7.19
N ASN A 104 10.26 -1.86 -8.53
CA ASN A 104 11.39 -1.40 -9.34
C ASN A 104 12.73 -2.12 -9.02
N GLU A 105 12.68 -3.35 -8.50
CA GLU A 105 13.86 -4.17 -8.20
C GLU A 105 14.17 -5.11 -9.38
N PRO A 106 15.32 -4.94 -10.07
CA PRO A 106 15.67 -5.79 -11.20
C PRO A 106 15.83 -7.24 -10.76
N GLY A 107 15.12 -8.14 -11.45
CA GLY A 107 15.22 -9.59 -11.19
C GLY A 107 14.39 -10.10 -10.02
N PHE A 108 13.63 -9.25 -9.34
CA PHE A 108 12.63 -9.70 -8.37
C PHE A 108 11.45 -10.34 -9.10
N LYS A 109 11.50 -11.65 -9.32
CA LYS A 109 10.37 -12.42 -9.85
C LYS A 109 10.32 -13.80 -9.19
N ASP A 110 9.23 -14.05 -8.49
CA ASP A 110 8.88 -15.39 -8.01
C ASP A 110 7.99 -16.07 -9.06
N TYR A 111 8.48 -17.15 -9.64
CA TYR A 111 7.75 -17.92 -10.67
C TYR A 111 6.74 -18.91 -10.06
N GLU A 112 6.74 -19.10 -8.74
CA GLU A 112 5.74 -19.91 -8.05
C GLU A 112 4.41 -19.16 -7.88
N ILE A 113 4.38 -17.85 -8.13
CA ILE A 113 3.21 -17.00 -8.01
C ILE A 113 2.83 -16.45 -9.39
N SER A 114 1.60 -16.74 -9.82
CA SER A 114 1.05 -16.17 -11.06
C SER A 114 0.98 -14.65 -10.97
N ASP A 115 1.33 -13.95 -12.06
CA ASP A 115 1.27 -12.48 -12.12
C ASP A 115 -0.16 -11.95 -11.83
N GLY A 116 -1.20 -12.74 -12.11
CA GLY A 116 -2.61 -12.43 -11.80
C GLY A 116 -3.10 -12.90 -10.43
N HIS A 117 -2.26 -13.57 -9.63
CA HIS A 117 -2.64 -13.95 -8.27
C HIS A 117 -2.75 -12.70 -7.38
N MET A 118 -3.87 -12.55 -6.70
CA MET A 118 -4.18 -11.46 -5.81
C MET A 118 -3.52 -11.69 -4.46
N VAL A 119 -2.86 -10.66 -3.93
CA VAL A 119 -2.16 -10.70 -2.65
C VAL A 119 -2.48 -9.46 -1.85
N TRP A 120 -2.50 -9.63 -0.53
CA TRP A 120 -2.50 -8.51 0.39
C TRP A 120 -1.07 -8.07 0.67
N VAL A 121 -0.77 -6.81 0.34
CA VAL A 121 0.51 -6.17 0.61
C VAL A 121 0.34 -5.26 1.81
N VAL A 122 0.96 -5.63 2.94
CA VAL A 122 0.89 -4.89 4.19
C VAL A 122 2.22 -4.21 4.47
N LYS A 123 2.18 -2.92 4.77
CA LYS A 123 3.37 -2.11 5.08
C LYS A 123 3.37 -1.65 6.52
N ILE A 124 4.49 -1.89 7.22
CA ILE A 124 4.70 -1.50 8.60
C ILE A 124 6.04 -0.78 8.71
N SER A 125 6.03 0.42 9.27
CA SER A 125 7.24 1.21 9.49
C SER A 125 7.76 1.01 10.91
N TYR A 126 9.07 0.83 11.03
CA TYR A 126 9.84 0.69 12.25
C TYR A 126 10.86 1.84 12.32
N PRO A 127 10.45 3.03 12.81
CA PRO A 127 11.33 4.19 12.87
C PRO A 127 12.59 3.93 13.73
N ASP A 128 12.42 3.17 14.81
CA ASP A 128 13.52 2.81 15.72
C ASP A 128 14.32 1.59 15.22
N GLY A 129 13.97 1.06 14.04
CA GLY A 129 14.57 -0.11 13.42
C GLY A 129 13.98 -1.45 13.87
N ILE A 130 14.40 -2.51 13.19
CA ILE A 130 13.98 -3.89 13.43
C ILE A 130 15.16 -4.85 13.36
N ASP A 131 15.16 -5.84 14.24
CA ASP A 131 16.11 -6.94 14.23
C ASP A 131 15.59 -8.05 13.33
N THR A 132 16.40 -8.46 12.36
CA THR A 132 16.10 -9.58 11.46
C THR A 132 17.20 -10.63 11.56
N ARG A 133 16.98 -11.82 10.98
CA ARG A 133 18.05 -12.82 10.84
C ARG A 133 19.28 -12.29 10.07
N GLY A 134 19.08 -11.30 9.19
CA GLY A 134 20.15 -10.62 8.45
C GLY A 134 20.84 -9.50 9.21
N GLY A 135 20.47 -9.22 10.46
CA GLY A 135 20.98 -8.12 11.28
C GLY A 135 19.94 -7.02 11.49
N PHE A 136 20.41 -5.92 12.08
CA PHE A 136 19.59 -4.77 12.44
C PHE A 136 19.45 -3.78 11.27
N TYR A 137 18.23 -3.33 11.02
CA TYR A 137 17.88 -2.35 9.99
C TYR A 137 17.30 -1.10 10.63
N GLU A 138 17.96 0.04 10.45
CA GLU A 138 17.53 1.35 10.94
C GLU A 138 16.47 1.97 10.02
N ASN A 139 15.49 2.68 10.61
CA ASN A 139 14.38 3.32 9.90
C ASN A 139 13.70 2.38 8.89
N ALA A 140 13.44 1.15 9.31
CA ALA A 140 13.03 0.08 8.41
C ALA A 140 11.55 0.16 8.01
N GLU A 141 11.22 -0.32 6.83
CA GLU A 141 9.87 -0.67 6.39
C GLU A 141 9.80 -2.17 6.14
N LEU A 142 8.95 -2.85 6.90
CA LEU A 142 8.59 -4.24 6.70
C LEU A 142 7.38 -4.31 5.77
N THR A 143 7.54 -5.00 4.65
CA THR A 143 6.44 -5.37 3.74
C THR A 143 6.13 -6.85 3.93
N LEU A 144 4.89 -7.16 4.30
CA LEU A 144 4.36 -8.53 4.44
C LEU A 144 3.40 -8.81 3.29
N ILE A 145 3.56 -9.97 2.65
CA ILE A 145 2.74 -10.39 1.51
C ILE A 145 1.94 -11.62 1.93
N TYR A 146 0.62 -11.47 2.00
CA TYR A 146 -0.29 -12.56 2.34
C TYR A 146 -1.09 -12.98 1.10
N ASP A 147 -1.35 -14.28 1.00
CA ASP A 147 -2.31 -14.82 0.04
C ASP A 147 -3.70 -14.24 0.29
N SER A 148 -4.39 -13.80 -0.76
CA SER A 148 -5.73 -13.25 -0.64
C SER A 148 -6.78 -14.30 -0.24
N GLU A 149 -6.57 -15.57 -0.56
CA GLU A 149 -7.55 -16.64 -0.32
C GLU A 149 -7.43 -17.23 1.09
N THR A 150 -6.23 -17.63 1.48
CA THR A 150 -5.96 -18.29 2.77
C THR A 150 -5.56 -17.31 3.86
N GLY A 151 -5.00 -16.17 3.48
CA GLY A 151 -4.38 -15.22 4.41
C GLY A 151 -3.02 -15.68 4.91
N ASP A 152 -2.42 -16.72 4.33
CA ASP A 152 -1.10 -17.21 4.71
C ASP A 152 0.00 -16.29 4.22
N LEU A 153 1.05 -16.13 5.03
CA LEU A 153 2.21 -15.32 4.67
C LEU A 153 2.99 -16.05 3.57
N ILE A 154 3.07 -15.43 2.39
CA ILE A 154 3.81 -15.96 1.23
C ILE A 154 5.26 -15.50 1.27
N SER A 155 5.47 -14.20 1.51
CA SER A 155 6.79 -13.58 1.46
C SER A 155 6.82 -12.33 2.34
N PHE A 156 8.03 -11.87 2.66
CA PHE A 156 8.25 -10.60 3.34
C PHE A 156 9.55 -9.95 2.87
N HIS A 157 9.60 -8.63 2.97
CA HIS A 157 10.78 -7.83 2.62
C HIS A 157 11.01 -6.78 3.70
N VAL A 158 12.28 -6.55 4.02
CA VAL A 158 12.69 -5.46 4.91
C VAL A 158 13.52 -4.50 4.10
N ASN A 159 13.02 -3.28 3.94
CA ASN A 159 13.77 -2.17 3.38
C ASN A 159 14.26 -1.28 4.52
N GLY A 160 15.51 -0.84 4.48
CA GLY A 160 16.10 -0.01 5.51
C GLY A 160 17.62 0.00 5.43
N LYS A 161 18.25 0.90 6.17
CA LYS A 161 19.71 0.95 6.24
C LYS A 161 20.18 -0.15 7.18
N ARG A 162 20.85 -1.18 6.64
CA ARG A 162 21.51 -2.19 7.46
C ARG A 162 22.64 -1.54 8.25
N LYS A 163 22.64 -1.75 9.57
CA LYS A 163 23.74 -1.35 10.43
C LYS A 163 24.82 -2.44 10.35
N ASN A 164 25.93 -2.11 9.69
CA ASN A 164 27.11 -2.97 9.73
C ASN A 164 27.79 -2.73 11.09
N ASN A 165 27.93 -3.81 11.87
CA ASN A 165 28.72 -3.79 13.10
C ASN A 165 30.20 -3.66 12.79
#